data_AF-A0A8S2Z2Y7-F1
#
_entry.id   AF-A0A8S2Z2Y7-F1
#
_cell.length_a   1.000
_cell.length_b   1.000
_cell.length_c   1.000
_cell.angle_alpha   90.00
_cell.angle_beta   90.00
_cell.angle_gamma   90.00
#
_symmetry.space_group_name_H-M   'P 1'
#
loop_
_entity.id
_entity.type
_entity.pdbx_description
1 polymer ?
#
loop_
_entity_poly.entity_id
_entity_poly.type
_entity_poly.pdbx_seq_one_letter_code
_entity_poly.pdbx_strand_id
1 'polypeptide(L)' 'MSSFIHRHPCKFGAQCKDIDNLKHNQEYEHPSFCPNGGDCEDTSDDHEKAYRHLPACDFFQK' A
#
# COMPACT_ATOMS: atom_id res chain seq x y z
N MET A 1 -28.58 -4.57 -3.25
CA MET A 1 -27.82 -5.82 -3.06
C MET A 1 -26.39 -5.43 -2.73
N SER A 2 -25.99 -5.55 -1.46
CA SER A 2 -24.64 -5.19 -1.01
C SER A 2 -23.77 -6.42 -1.13
N SER A 3 -23.11 -6.59 -2.27
CA SER A 3 -22.12 -7.66 -2.45
C SER A 3 -20.91 -7.33 -1.58
N PHE A 4 -20.80 -7.97 -0.42
CA PHE A 4 -19.59 -7.95 0.40
C PHE A 4 -18.52 -8.73 -0.36
N ILE A 5 -17.76 -8.04 -1.20
CA ILE A 5 -16.58 -8.59 -1.85
C ILE A 5 -15.55 -8.77 -0.72
N HIS A 6 -15.44 -9.99 -0.18
CA HIS A 6 -14.34 -10.36 0.69
C HIS A 6 -13.06 -10.37 -0.13
N ARG A 7 -12.42 -9.21 -0.25
CA ARG A 7 -11.09 -9.11 -0.86
C ARG A 7 -10.12 -9.81 0.07
N HIS A 8 -9.26 -10.66 -0.50
CA HIS A 8 -8.27 -11.35 0.31
C HIS A 8 -7.16 -10.37 0.67
N PRO A 9 -6.67 -10.34 1.92
CA PRO A 9 -5.51 -9.51 2.24
C PRO A 9 -4.35 -9.93 1.35
N CYS A 10 -3.75 -8.96 0.66
CA CYS A 10 -2.61 -9.22 -0.20
C CYS A 10 -1.47 -9.77 0.67
N LYS A 11 -0.91 -10.92 0.28
CA LYS A 11 0.24 -11.53 0.99
C LYS A 11 1.47 -10.62 1.04
N PHE A 12 1.55 -9.65 0.13
CA PHE A 12 2.62 -8.66 0.05
C PHE A 12 2.25 -7.34 0.75
N GLY A 13 0.98 -7.15 1.14
CA GLY A 13 0.50 -6.01 1.91
C GLY A 13 0.98 -4.67 1.37
N ALA A 14 1.83 -4.01 2.16
CA ALA A 14 2.40 -2.71 1.86
C ALA A 14 3.52 -2.71 0.81
N GLN A 15 4.13 -3.86 0.54
CA GLN A 15 5.21 -4.03 -0.44
C GLN A 15 4.70 -4.65 -1.76
N CYS A 16 3.39 -4.65 -2.00
CA CYS A 16 2.85 -5.20 -3.24
C CYS A 16 3.29 -4.37 -4.44
N LYS A 17 3.91 -5.04 -5.43
CA LYS A 17 4.33 -4.42 -6.70
C LYS A 17 3.18 -4.33 -7.72
N ASP A 18 2.18 -5.20 -7.60
CA ASP A 18 0.99 -5.24 -8.45
C ASP A 18 -0.11 -4.29 -7.95
N ILE A 19 0.23 -3.34 -7.08
CA ILE A 19 -0.71 -2.34 -6.55
C ILE A 19 -1.24 -1.38 -7.62
N ASP A 20 -0.53 -1.22 -8.74
CA ASP A 20 -1.01 -0.45 -9.88
C ASP A 20 -1.98 -1.27 -10.75
N ASN A 21 -2.02 -2.59 -10.55
CA ASN A 21 -2.88 -3.48 -11.31
C ASN A 21 -4.32 -3.39 -10.78
N LEU A 22 -5.21 -2.80 -11.57
CA LEU A 22 -6.62 -2.63 -11.21
C LEU A 22 -7.30 -3.97 -10.89
N LYS A 23 -6.95 -5.03 -11.62
CA LYS A 23 -7.51 -6.38 -11.38
C LYS A 23 -7.03 -6.93 -10.03
N HIS A 24 -5.75 -6.74 -9.70
CA HIS A 24 -5.20 -7.14 -8.40
C HIS A 24 -5.92 -6.43 -7.25
N ASN A 25 -6.13 -5.11 -7.33
CA ASN A 25 -6.83 -4.35 -6.28
C ASN A 25 -8.32 -4.68 -6.15
N GLN A 26 -8.92 -5.28 -7.17
CA GLN A 26 -10.30 -5.76 -7.09
C GLN A 26 -10.40 -7.11 -6.35
N GLU A 27 -9.37 -7.96 -6.46
CA GLU A 27 -9.32 -9.28 -5.84
C GLU A 27 -8.66 -9.25 -4.44
N TYR A 28 -7.71 -8.34 -4.22
CA TYR A 28 -6.91 -8.25 -3.02
C TYR A 28 -7.07 -6.91 -2.28
N GLU A 29 -7.08 -7.00 -0.95
CA GLU A 29 -7.10 -5.85 -0.05
C GLU A 29 -5.68 -5.48 0.34
N HIS A 30 -5.41 -4.17 0.37
CA HIS A 30 -4.12 -3.62 0.76
C HIS A 30 -4.28 -2.71 1.96
N PRO A 31 -3.22 -2.59 2.79
CA PRO A 31 -3.21 -1.61 3.86
C PRO A 31 -3.34 -0.18 3.32
N SER A 32 -3.80 0.70 4.19
CA SER A 32 -3.93 2.14 3.92
C SER A 32 -2.57 2.76 3.59
N PHE A 33 -2.59 3.86 2.86
CA PHE A 33 -1.39 4.67 2.67
C PHE A 33 -0.97 5.30 4.00
N CYS A 34 0.34 5.44 4.21
CA CYS A 34 0.90 6.16 5.33
C CYS A 34 0.36 7.60 5.29
N PRO A 35 -0.17 8.14 6.41
CA PRO A 35 -0.65 9.53 6.45
C PRO A 35 0.47 10.54 6.17
N ASN A 36 1.74 10.18 6.43
CA ASN A 36 2.91 11.00 6.13
C ASN A 36 3.36 10.88 4.66
N GLY A 37 2.75 9.99 3.88
CA GLY A 37 3.03 9.85 2.45
C GLY A 37 4.49 9.52 2.14
N GLY A 38 5.14 10.36 1.33
CA GLY A 38 6.56 10.23 0.97
C GLY A 38 7.52 10.90 1.96
N ASP A 39 7.00 11.63 2.95
CA ASP A 39 7.78 12.32 4.00
C ASP A 39 7.77 11.53 5.32
N CYS A 40 7.42 10.25 5.25
CA CYS A 40 7.42 9.41 6.43
C CYS A 40 8.85 9.11 6.87
N GLU A 41 9.25 9.69 8.00
CA GLU A 41 10.52 9.38 8.68
C GLU A 41 10.42 8.13 9.57
N ASP A 42 9.21 7.57 9.73
CA ASP A 42 9.01 6.34 10.48
C ASP A 42 9.54 5.14 9.70
N THR A 43 10.67 4.62 10.18
CA THR A 43 11.41 3.48 9.63
C THR A 43 11.21 2.22 10.48
N SER A 44 10.17 2.20 11.32
CA SER A 44 9.86 1.05 12.16
C SER A 44 9.33 -0.09 11.31
N ASP A 45 9.91 -1.28 11.41
CA ASP A 45 9.50 -2.49 10.66
C ASP A 45 7.99 -2.81 10.76
N ASP A 46 7.37 -2.52 11.90
CA ASP A 46 5.92 -2.63 12.09
C ASP A 46 5.14 -1.67 11.18
N HIS A 47 5.58 -0.41 11.11
CA HIS A 47 4.99 0.64 10.30
C HIS A 47 5.14 0.37 8.79
N GLU A 48 6.30 -0.12 8.35
CA GLU A 48 6.54 -0.44 6.92
C GLU A 48 5.65 -1.60 6.44
N LYS A 49 5.26 -2.50 7.35
CA LYS A 49 4.33 -3.61 7.08
C LYS A 49 2.87 -3.19 7.17
N ALA A 50 2.56 -2.27 8.07
CA ALA A 50 1.22 -1.77 8.32
C ALA A 50 0.75 -0.72 7.31
N TYR A 51 1.66 0.10 6.76
CA TYR A 51 1.31 1.22 5.90
C TYR A 51 2.06 1.22 4.57
N ARG A 52 1.33 1.53 3.50
CA ARG A 52 1.93 1.75 2.19
C ARG A 52 2.54 3.14 2.10
N HIS A 53 3.82 3.18 1.76
CA HIS A 53 4.47 4.38 1.28
C HIS A 53 4.32 4.40 -0.24
N LEU A 54 3.86 5.52 -0.78
CA LEU A 54 3.98 5.75 -2.22
C LEU A 54 5.48 5.80 -2.53
N PRO A 55 5.95 5.19 -3.64
CA PRO A 55 7.31 5.44 -4.08
C PRO A 55 7.45 6.96 -4.18
N ALA A 56 8.39 7.53 -3.42
CA ALA A 56 8.74 8.92 -3.56
C ALA A 56 8.96 9.15 -5.05
N CYS A 57 8.25 10.11 -5.66
CA CYS A 57 8.60 10.53 -7.00
C CYS A 57 10.10 10.83 -6.98
N ASP A 58 10.89 10.10 -7.76
CA ASP A 58 12.34 10.22 -7.90
C ASP A 58 12.78 11.63 -8.41
N PHE A 59 11.85 12.58 -8.48
CA PHE A 59 12.06 13.98 -8.84
C PHE A 59 12.60 14.86 -7.71
N PHE A 60 12.82 14.34 -6.50
CA PHE A 60 13.32 15.12 -5.37
C PHE A 60 14.41 14.41 -4.57
N GLN A 61 15.42 13.85 -5.25
CA GLN A 61 16.77 13.84 -4.69
C GLN A 61 17.46 15.17 -5.05
N LYS A 62 17.43 16.15 -4.16
CA LYS A 62 18.39 17.27 -4.20
C LYS A 62 18.65 17.86 -2.83
#